data_AF-A0A2X2HJJ8-F1
#
_entry.id   AF-A0A2X2HJJ8-F1
#
_cell.length_a   1.000
_cell.length_b   1.000
_cell.length_c   1.000
_cell.angle_alpha   90.00
_cell.angle_beta   90.00
_cell.angle_gamma   90.00
#
_symmetry.space_group_name_H-M   'P 1'
#
loop_
_entity.id
_entity.type
_entity.pdbx_description
1 polymer ?
#
loop_
_entity_poly.entity_id
_entity_poly.type
_entity_poly.pdbx_seq_one_letter_code
_entity_poly.pdbx_strand_id
1 'polypeptide(L)'
;MRIDISHQTRHTPPNMLPREQNCVAMALSACFRQQLNPVVNSLLKERIIHSPKELEHDNAVIRALQKLQIQEVCNSTLWETAKQQLLQKSDGRYFAINSKHLAFPGPGESHAFCCIKYKNAIGINGNNAETQSTHYQPYPYDKVSIWGPFPHNLT
;
A
#
# COMPACT_ATOMS: atom_id res chain seq x y z
N MET A 1 9.77 4.70 13.02
CA MET A 1 9.21 6.07 13.08
C MET A 1 7.70 5.93 13.12
N ARG A 2 7.00 6.52 14.08
CA ARG A 2 5.52 6.49 14.12
C ARG A 2 5.03 7.78 13.49
N ILE A 3 4.19 7.68 12.46
CA ILE A 3 3.48 8.85 11.95
C ILE A 3 2.23 9.03 12.81
N ASP A 4 2.00 10.23 13.32
CA ASP A 4 0.70 10.61 13.88
C ASP A 4 -0.25 11.06 12.76
N ILE A 5 -1.27 10.23 12.51
CA ILE A 5 -2.32 10.48 11.51
C ILE A 5 -3.67 10.80 12.20
N SER A 6 -3.73 10.71 13.53
CA SER A 6 -4.98 10.78 14.31
C SER A 6 -5.64 12.17 14.29
N HIS A 7 -4.84 13.22 14.09
CA HIS A 7 -5.28 14.62 14.14
C HIS A 7 -5.14 15.39 12.81
N GLN A 8 -5.02 14.67 11.69
CA GLN A 8 -4.70 15.28 10.41
C GLN A 8 -5.93 15.78 9.65
N THR A 9 -5.75 16.90 8.95
CA THR A 9 -6.85 17.59 8.28
C THR A 9 -7.41 16.76 7.13
N ARG A 10 -8.73 16.83 6.93
CA ARG A 10 -9.43 16.17 5.83
C ARG A 10 -9.28 16.90 4.49
N HIS A 11 -8.63 18.06 4.48
CA HIS A 11 -8.44 18.86 3.28
C HIS A 11 -7.62 18.09 2.24
N THR A 12 -8.03 18.20 0.98
CA THR A 12 -7.32 17.60 -0.14
C THR A 12 -5.93 18.23 -0.25
N PRO A 13 -4.85 17.43 -0.25
CA PRO A 13 -3.50 17.94 -0.43
C PRO A 13 -3.36 18.65 -1.79
N PRO A 14 -2.51 19.70 -1.90
CA PRO A 14 -2.22 20.30 -3.20
C PRO A 14 -1.59 19.25 -4.13
N ASN A 15 -1.97 19.27 -5.41
CA ASN A 15 -1.50 18.33 -6.44
C ASN A 15 -1.78 16.85 -6.12
N MET A 16 -2.89 16.56 -5.43
CA MET A 16 -3.36 15.19 -5.24
C MET A 16 -3.59 14.50 -6.59
N LEU A 17 -3.11 13.26 -6.72
CA LEU A 17 -3.32 12.46 -7.92
C LEU A 17 -4.82 12.19 -8.14
N PRO A 18 -5.28 12.17 -9.42
CA PRO A 18 -6.64 11.72 -9.73
C PRO A 18 -6.82 10.27 -9.29
N ARG A 19 -8.07 9.86 -9.02
CA ARG A 19 -8.37 8.56 -8.40
C ARG A 19 -7.73 7.39 -9.16
N GLU A 20 -7.70 7.45 -10.49
CA GLU A 20 -7.13 6.39 -11.34
C GLU A 20 -5.62 6.22 -11.15
N GLN A 21 -4.90 7.24 -10.67
CA GLN A 21 -3.45 7.19 -10.42
C GLN A 21 -3.12 7.02 -8.93
N ASN A 22 -4.12 7.08 -8.05
CA ASN A 22 -3.94 7.20 -6.60
C ASN A 22 -3.89 5.84 -5.87
N CYS A 23 -3.60 4.74 -6.59
CA CYS A 23 -3.67 3.39 -6.03
C CYS A 23 -2.78 3.20 -4.81
N VAL A 24 -1.56 3.76 -4.83
CA VAL A 24 -0.60 3.66 -3.72
C VAL A 24 -1.14 4.35 -2.47
N ALA A 25 -1.63 5.58 -2.60
CA ALA A 25 -2.16 6.31 -1.45
C ALA A 25 -3.45 5.67 -0.90
N MET A 26 -4.30 5.11 -1.76
CA MET A 26 -5.48 4.34 -1.34
C MET A 26 -5.09 3.06 -0.59
N ALA A 27 -4.08 2.34 -1.07
CA ALA A 27 -3.58 1.15 -0.40
C ALA A 27 -2.94 1.49 0.95
N LEU A 28 -2.16 2.57 1.04
CA LEU A 28 -1.61 3.08 2.30
C LEU A 28 -2.73 3.50 3.26
N SER A 29 -3.76 4.18 2.78
CA SER A 29 -4.96 4.55 3.54
C SER A 29 -5.66 3.33 4.13
N ALA A 30 -5.85 2.28 3.32
CA ALA A 30 -6.38 1.01 3.80
C ALA A 30 -5.46 0.32 4.81
N CYS A 31 -4.13 0.39 4.64
CA CYS A 31 -3.15 -0.17 5.59
C CYS A 31 -3.18 0.54 6.95
N PHE A 32 -3.21 1.88 6.94
CA PHE A 32 -3.27 2.72 8.13
C PHE A 32 -4.66 2.79 8.78
N ARG A 33 -5.71 2.29 8.11
CA ARG A 33 -7.12 2.45 8.53
C ARG A 33 -7.53 3.91 8.73
N GLN A 34 -7.03 4.78 7.88
CA GLN A 34 -7.28 6.22 7.92
C GLN A 34 -7.81 6.69 6.59
N GLN A 35 -8.47 7.85 6.56
CA GLN A 35 -8.92 8.45 5.30
C GLN A 35 -7.70 8.82 4.42
N LEU A 36 -7.90 8.80 3.10
CA LEU A 36 -6.88 9.06 2.09
C LEU A 36 -6.13 10.40 2.32
N ASN A 37 -6.88 11.50 2.47
CA ASN A 37 -6.29 12.83 2.63
C ASN A 37 -5.41 12.95 3.90
N PRO A 38 -5.87 12.55 5.09
CA PRO A 38 -5.03 12.50 6.29
C PRO A 38 -3.71 11.74 6.12
N VAL A 39 -3.73 10.58 5.45
CA VAL A 39 -2.51 9.80 5.22
C VAL A 39 -1.53 10.57 4.35
N VAL A 40 -1.99 11.11 3.22
CA VAL A 40 -1.11 11.88 2.31
C VAL A 40 -0.58 13.14 2.98
N ASN A 41 -1.44 13.88 3.71
CA ASN A 41 -1.03 15.05 4.47
C ASN A 41 0.05 14.71 5.51
N SER A 42 -0.06 13.55 6.16
CA SER A 42 0.94 13.09 7.11
C SER A 42 2.28 12.74 6.45
N LEU A 43 2.23 12.04 5.30
CA LEU A 43 3.44 11.73 4.54
C LEU A 43 4.17 13.00 4.07
N LEU A 44 3.42 14.06 3.71
CA LEU A 44 3.98 15.37 3.36
C LEU A 44 4.56 16.09 4.58
N LYS A 45 3.81 16.16 5.69
CA LYS A 45 4.23 16.83 6.93
C LYS A 45 5.52 16.23 7.49
N GLU A 46 5.61 14.90 7.53
CA GLU A 46 6.78 14.17 8.01
C GLU A 46 7.93 14.08 6.98
N ARG A 47 7.79 14.77 5.82
CA ARG A 47 8.77 14.79 4.73
C ARG A 47 9.16 13.37 4.26
N ILE A 48 8.19 12.46 4.29
CA ILE A 48 8.36 11.11 3.74
C ILE A 48 8.30 11.19 2.22
N ILE A 49 7.34 11.95 1.71
CA ILE A 49 7.24 12.40 0.31
C ILE A 49 7.24 13.94 0.27
N HIS A 50 7.63 14.55 -0.85
CA HIS A 50 7.56 16.02 -1.03
C HIS A 50 6.35 16.44 -1.85
N SER A 51 5.77 15.51 -2.63
CA SER A 51 4.50 15.71 -3.34
C SER A 51 3.72 14.39 -3.45
N PRO A 52 2.37 14.43 -3.56
CA PRO A 52 1.58 13.22 -3.81
C PRO A 52 1.99 12.49 -5.10
N LYS A 53 2.45 13.25 -6.10
CA LYS A 53 2.90 12.73 -7.40
C LYS A 53 4.08 11.76 -7.30
N GLU A 54 4.92 11.88 -6.26
CA GLU A 54 6.01 10.94 -6.04
C GLU A 54 5.52 9.49 -5.90
N LEU A 55 4.29 9.27 -5.44
CA LEU A 55 3.73 7.94 -5.25
C LEU A 55 3.44 7.19 -6.56
N GLU A 56 3.56 7.84 -7.73
CA GLU A 56 3.55 7.18 -9.04
C GLU A 56 4.86 6.43 -9.35
N HIS A 57 5.92 6.68 -8.57
CA HIS A 57 7.25 6.14 -8.85
C HIS A 57 7.65 5.05 -7.84
N ASP A 58 7.88 3.83 -8.32
CA ASP A 58 8.24 2.66 -7.51
C ASP A 58 9.34 2.94 -6.47
N ASN A 59 10.42 3.59 -6.89
CA ASN A 59 11.55 3.91 -6.00
C ASN A 59 11.16 4.90 -4.90
N ALA A 60 10.23 5.82 -5.14
CA ALA A 60 9.72 6.70 -4.11
C ALA A 60 8.81 5.94 -3.13
N VAL A 61 8.00 4.99 -3.61
CA VAL A 61 7.21 4.09 -2.76
C VAL A 61 8.10 3.27 -1.85
N ILE A 62 9.15 2.65 -2.39
CA ILE A 62 10.12 1.87 -1.61
C ILE A 62 10.78 2.75 -0.54
N ARG A 63 11.26 3.96 -0.91
CA ARG A 63 11.84 4.90 0.05
C ARG A 63 10.85 5.32 1.14
N ALA A 64 9.57 5.53 0.79
CA ALA A 64 8.55 5.87 1.75
C ALA A 64 8.32 4.74 2.77
N LEU A 65 8.22 3.49 2.30
CA LEU A 65 8.10 2.30 3.16
C LEU A 65 9.33 2.10 4.06
N GLN A 66 10.53 2.37 3.55
CA GLN A 66 11.78 2.35 4.33
C GLN A 66 11.79 3.43 5.42
N LYS A 67 11.42 4.68 5.10
CA LYS A 67 11.30 5.77 6.09
C LYS A 67 10.26 5.45 7.17
N LEU A 68 9.16 4.82 6.77
CA LEU A 68 8.13 4.29 7.66
C LEU A 68 8.61 3.09 8.49
N GLN A 69 9.77 2.51 8.18
CA GLN A 69 10.32 1.30 8.79
C GLN A 69 9.39 0.09 8.64
N ILE A 70 8.68 0.00 7.50
CA ILE A 70 7.86 -1.17 7.17
C ILE A 70 8.75 -2.23 6.53
N GLN A 71 8.74 -3.43 7.10
CA GLN A 71 9.57 -4.54 6.64
C GLN A 71 9.02 -5.17 5.36
N GLU A 72 9.92 -5.56 4.46
CA GLU A 72 9.57 -6.38 3.30
C GLU A 72 9.27 -7.81 3.74
N VAL A 73 8.18 -8.36 3.25
CA VAL A 73 7.78 -9.76 3.41
C VAL A 73 8.29 -10.58 2.24
N CYS A 74 8.05 -10.11 1.02
CA CYS A 74 8.52 -10.72 -0.21
C CYS A 74 8.64 -9.66 -1.31
N ASN A 75 9.49 -9.94 -2.30
CA ASN A 75 9.69 -9.09 -3.47
C ASN A 75 9.49 -9.90 -4.75
N SER A 76 8.75 -9.33 -5.71
CA SER A 76 8.56 -9.89 -7.06
C SER A 76 8.21 -11.40 -7.07
N THR A 77 7.37 -11.83 -6.13
CA THR A 77 7.01 -13.23 -5.88
C THR A 77 5.63 -13.51 -6.44
N LEU A 78 5.41 -14.68 -7.04
CA LEU A 78 4.08 -15.06 -7.55
C LEU A 78 3.02 -15.01 -6.44
N TRP A 79 1.83 -14.52 -6.77
CA TRP A 79 0.76 -14.26 -5.81
C TRP A 79 0.38 -15.48 -4.98
N GLU A 80 0.27 -16.67 -5.57
CA GLU A 80 0.02 -17.90 -4.81
C GLU A 80 1.09 -18.18 -3.76
N THR A 81 2.36 -18.02 -4.12
CA THR A 81 3.48 -18.20 -3.20
C THR A 81 3.51 -17.11 -2.13
N ALA A 82 3.27 -15.85 -2.52
CA ALA A 82 3.20 -14.72 -1.61
C ALA A 82 2.06 -14.87 -0.59
N LYS A 83 0.90 -15.40 -0.99
CA LYS A 83 -0.20 -15.74 -0.09
C LYS A 83 0.24 -16.75 0.98
N GLN A 84 0.92 -17.82 0.58
CA GLN A 84 1.41 -18.82 1.54
C GLN A 84 2.40 -18.20 2.53
N GLN A 85 3.33 -17.35 2.07
CA GLN A 85 4.25 -16.63 2.95
C GLN A 85 3.51 -15.68 3.90
N LEU A 86 2.49 -14.98 3.42
CA LEU A 86 1.71 -14.02 4.21
C LEU A 86 0.89 -14.73 5.29
N LEU A 87 0.35 -15.92 5.02
CA LEU A 87 -0.36 -16.73 6.03
C LEU A 87 0.53 -17.10 7.23
N GLN A 88 1.85 -17.18 7.05
CA GLN A 88 2.82 -17.43 8.12
C GLN A 88 3.20 -16.17 8.92
N LYS A 89 2.71 -14.99 8.55
CA LYS A 89 2.97 -13.74 9.27
C LYS A 89 1.91 -13.46 10.35
N SER A 90 2.17 -12.50 11.23
CA SER A 90 1.22 -12.04 12.25
C SER A 90 -0.05 -11.45 11.61
N ASP A 91 -1.17 -11.47 12.33
CA ASP A 91 -2.38 -10.77 11.90
C ASP A 91 -2.11 -9.27 11.73
N GLY A 92 -2.67 -8.67 10.68
CA GLY A 92 -2.35 -7.29 10.35
C GLY A 92 -2.68 -6.88 8.91
N ARG A 93 -2.27 -5.66 8.58
CA ARG A 93 -2.45 -5.07 7.26
C ARG A 93 -1.10 -4.91 6.58
N TYR A 94 -1.04 -5.29 5.32
CA TYR A 94 0.18 -5.33 4.54
C TYR A 94 -0.04 -4.58 3.25
N PHE A 95 0.89 -3.69 2.92
CA PHE A 95 0.90 -3.00 1.65
C PHE A 95 1.45 -3.94 0.58
N ALA A 96 0.83 -3.97 -0.59
CA ALA A 96 1.24 -4.82 -1.68
C ALA A 96 1.24 -4.06 -3.01
N ILE A 97 2.20 -4.39 -3.87
CA ILE A 97 2.26 -3.96 -5.27
C ILE A 97 2.13 -5.21 -6.13
N ASN A 98 1.21 -5.21 -7.08
CA ASN A 98 1.11 -6.18 -8.17
C ASN A 98 1.78 -5.59 -9.42
N SER A 99 2.90 -6.19 -9.83
CA SER A 99 3.66 -5.83 -11.04
C SER A 99 3.35 -6.74 -12.23
N LYS A 100 2.23 -7.48 -12.19
CA LYS A 100 1.78 -8.45 -13.19
C LYS A 100 2.90 -9.44 -13.49
N HIS A 101 3.35 -9.56 -14.75
CA HIS A 101 4.42 -10.50 -15.10
C HIS A 101 5.83 -9.91 -14.94
N LEU A 102 5.94 -8.62 -14.59
CA LEU A 102 7.18 -7.85 -14.52
C LEU A 102 7.76 -7.84 -13.10
N ALA A 103 9.02 -7.44 -12.97
CA ALA A 103 9.67 -7.25 -11.68
C ALA A 103 9.34 -5.86 -11.09
N PHE A 104 9.38 -5.74 -9.76
CA PHE A 104 9.25 -4.48 -9.04
C PHE A 104 10.50 -4.24 -8.16
N PRO A 105 11.10 -3.04 -8.16
CA PRO A 105 10.79 -1.89 -9.02
C PRO A 105 11.17 -2.17 -10.48
N GLY A 106 10.47 -1.58 -11.45
CA GLY A 106 10.76 -1.87 -12.85
C GLY A 106 9.94 -1.07 -13.86
N PRO A 107 10.21 -1.25 -15.17
CA PRO A 107 9.36 -0.68 -16.20
C PRO A 107 8.00 -1.37 -16.18
N GLY A 108 6.92 -0.60 -16.33
CA GLY A 108 5.56 -1.11 -16.49
C GLY A 108 4.55 -0.54 -15.51
N GLU A 109 3.27 -0.86 -15.75
CA GLU A 109 2.19 -0.45 -14.86
C GLU A 109 2.02 -1.46 -13.74
N SER A 110 2.11 -0.96 -12.51
CA SER A 110 1.85 -1.71 -11.29
C SER A 110 0.59 -1.21 -10.59
N HIS A 111 -0.06 -2.08 -9.83
CA HIS A 111 -1.24 -1.72 -9.03
C HIS A 111 -0.96 -1.96 -7.55
N ALA A 112 -1.28 -0.96 -6.71
CA ALA A 112 -1.16 -1.10 -5.27
C ALA A 112 -2.46 -1.55 -4.61
N PHE A 113 -2.36 -2.32 -3.54
CA PHE A 113 -3.49 -2.79 -2.73
C PHE A 113 -3.04 -3.11 -1.30
N CYS A 114 -4.00 -3.30 -0.40
CA CYS A 114 -3.81 -3.71 0.97
C CYS A 114 -4.26 -5.16 1.14
N CYS A 115 -3.38 -6.02 1.63
CA CYS A 115 -3.74 -7.34 2.14
C CYS A 115 -4.10 -7.24 3.63
N ILE A 116 -5.21 -7.87 4.03
CA ILE A 116 -5.68 -7.96 5.41
C ILE A 116 -5.54 -9.42 5.83
N LYS A 117 -4.52 -9.73 6.63
CA LYS A 117 -4.29 -11.07 7.15
C LYS A 117 -4.97 -11.21 8.50
N TYR A 118 -5.84 -12.21 8.63
CA TYR A 118 -6.49 -12.57 9.89
C TYR A 118 -6.63 -14.09 9.99
N LYS A 119 -6.00 -14.69 11.00
CA LYS A 119 -5.91 -16.16 11.14
C LYS A 119 -5.39 -16.81 9.85
N ASN A 120 -6.16 -17.70 9.23
CA ASN A 120 -5.81 -18.41 8.01
C ASN A 120 -6.44 -17.80 6.75
N ALA A 121 -6.90 -16.55 6.81
CA ALA A 121 -7.55 -15.86 5.71
C ALA A 121 -6.81 -14.58 5.32
N ILE A 122 -6.88 -14.26 4.02
CA ILE A 122 -6.35 -13.03 3.44
C ILE A 122 -7.50 -12.33 2.69
N GLY A 123 -7.86 -11.13 3.16
CA GLY A 123 -8.72 -10.20 2.43
C GLY A 123 -7.90 -9.18 1.63
N ILE A 124 -8.51 -8.56 0.64
CA ILE A 124 -7.91 -7.49 -0.19
C ILE A 124 -8.81 -6.25 -0.13
N ASN A 125 -8.20 -5.06 -0.11
CA ASN A 125 -8.86 -3.75 -0.12
C ASN A 125 -7.88 -2.67 -0.62
N GLY A 126 -8.34 -1.45 -0.85
CA GLY A 126 -7.52 -0.26 -1.05
C GLY A 126 -6.97 -0.11 -2.46
N ASN A 127 -7.53 -0.81 -3.45
CA ASN A 127 -7.14 -0.65 -4.83
C ASN A 127 -8.06 0.37 -5.55
N ASN A 128 -7.48 1.17 -6.44
CA ASN A 128 -8.20 2.21 -7.19
C ASN A 128 -9.24 1.65 -8.18
N ALA A 129 -9.10 0.39 -8.62
CA ALA A 129 -10.05 -0.28 -9.49
C ALA A 129 -11.28 -0.84 -8.74
N GLU A 130 -11.30 -0.79 -7.40
CA GLU A 130 -12.45 -1.26 -6.63
C GLU A 130 -13.67 -0.35 -6.82
N THR A 131 -14.82 -0.99 -6.99
CA THR A 131 -16.16 -0.37 -6.96
C THR A 131 -17.01 -1.08 -5.90
N GLN A 132 -18.24 -0.62 -5.66
CA GLN A 132 -19.16 -1.30 -4.73
C GLN A 132 -19.48 -2.73 -5.16
N SER A 133 -19.35 -3.06 -6.45
CA SER A 133 -19.68 -4.36 -7.02
C SER A 133 -18.47 -5.18 -7.46
N THR A 134 -17.28 -4.58 -7.50
CA THR A 134 -16.08 -5.20 -8.06
C THR A 134 -14.92 -5.07 -7.09
N HIS A 135 -14.45 -6.21 -6.59
CA HIS A 135 -13.27 -6.28 -5.73
C HIS A 135 -12.03 -6.59 -6.54
N TYR A 136 -10.92 -5.94 -6.21
CA TYR A 136 -9.65 -6.21 -6.85
C TYR A 136 -9.09 -7.57 -6.39
N GLN A 137 -8.62 -8.37 -7.33
CA GLN A 137 -7.99 -9.66 -7.08
C GLN A 137 -6.76 -9.82 -8.00
N PRO A 138 -5.54 -9.98 -7.44
CA PRO A 138 -4.37 -10.37 -8.21
C PRO A 138 -4.57 -11.75 -8.84
N TYR A 139 -4.10 -11.94 -10.06
CA TYR A 139 -4.10 -13.28 -10.67
C TYR A 139 -3.06 -14.17 -9.98
N PRO A 140 -3.30 -15.50 -9.91
CA PRO A 140 -2.38 -16.45 -9.26
C PRO A 140 -0.91 -16.34 -9.67
N TYR A 141 -0.68 -16.01 -10.95
CA TYR A 141 0.64 -15.91 -11.57
C TYR A 141 1.17 -14.48 -11.69
N ASP A 142 0.48 -13.51 -11.10
CA ASP A 142 1.01 -12.16 -10.97
C ASP A 142 2.14 -12.15 -9.94
N LYS A 143 3.19 -11.40 -10.22
CA LYS A 143 4.25 -11.08 -9.27
C LYS A 143 3.78 -9.95 -8.38
N VAL A 144 3.94 -10.16 -7.08
CA VAL A 144 3.65 -9.18 -6.05
C VAL A 144 4.86 -8.94 -5.16
N SER A 145 4.95 -7.72 -4.64
CA SER A 145 5.86 -7.35 -3.57
C SER A 145 5.04 -6.87 -2.38
N ILE A 146 5.37 -7.31 -1.16
CA ILE A 146 4.54 -7.11 0.04
C ILE A 146 5.40 -6.57 1.18
N TRP A 147 4.88 -5.57 1.91
CA TRP A 147 5.50 -4.97 3.09
C TRP A 147 4.50 -4.88 4.25
N GLY A 148 4.95 -5.19 5.46
CA GLY A 148 4.13 -5.09 6.67
C GLY A 148 4.62 -5.99 7.82
N PRO A 149 3.80 -6.11 8.89
CA PRO A 149 2.51 -5.45 9.06
C PRO A 149 2.65 -3.96 9.33
N PHE A 150 1.64 -3.18 8.95
CA PHE A 150 1.49 -1.80 9.37
C PHE A 150 1.05 -1.74 10.85
N PRO A 151 1.54 -0.76 11.63
CA PRO A 151 1.16 -0.63 13.03
C PRO A 151 -0.34 -0.38 13.17
N HIS A 152 -0.99 -1.12 14.07
CA HIS A 152 -2.42 -0.99 14.37
C HIS A 152 -2.78 0.34 15.05
N ASN A 153 -1.81 0.96 15.72
CA ASN A 153 -1.99 2.15 16.54
C ASN A 153 -1.19 3.31 15.94
N LEU A 154 -1.93 4.23 15.32
CA LEU A 154 -1.49 5.60 15.07
C LEU A 154 -1.95 6.38 16.32
N THR A 155 -1.20 6.23 17.41
CA THR A 155 -1.33 7.09 18.59
C THR A 155 -0.69 8.43 18.31
#